data_AF-A0A0Q8HTE2-F1
#
_entry.id   AF-A0A0Q8HTE2-F1
#
_cell.length_a   1.000
_cell.length_b   1.000
_cell.length_c   1.000
_cell.angle_alpha   90.00
_cell.angle_beta   90.00
_cell.angle_gamma   90.00
#
_symmetry.space_group_name_H-M   'P 1'
#
loop_
_entity.id
_entity.type
_entity.pdbx_description
1 polymer ?
#
loop_
_entity_poly.entity_id
_entity_poly.type
_entity_poly.pdbx_seq_one_letter_code
_entity_poly.pdbx_strand_id
1 'polypeptide(L)'
;MSALHTLDVRLYEVLAGARLPAAERDQVIDLCEYVVGLVPELDLPHPGRTTRSAVHLLLDDLATSLDVRVRSDLARLCEVAVVRGLD
;
A
#
# COMPACT_ATOMS: atom_id res chain seq x y z
N MET A 1 0.02 8.80 18.12
CA MET A 1 -0.63 9.38 16.91
C MET A 1 0.45 9.97 16.01
N SER A 2 1.24 9.14 15.31
CA SER A 2 2.28 9.64 14.37
C SER A 2 2.52 8.69 13.19
N ALA A 3 2.53 7.36 13.41
CA ALA A 3 2.84 6.33 12.40
C ALA A 3 2.02 6.39 11.09
N LEU A 4 0.73 6.69 11.19
CA LEU A 4 -0.17 6.75 10.01
C LEU A 4 0.18 7.91 9.07
N HIS A 5 0.69 9.04 9.60
CA HIS A 5 0.95 10.22 8.77
C HIS A 5 2.10 10.01 7.77
N THR A 6 3.11 9.19 8.11
CA THR A 6 4.27 8.98 7.22
C THR A 6 3.98 7.99 6.09
N LEU A 7 3.15 6.97 6.34
CA LEU A 7 2.73 6.05 5.28
C LEU A 7 1.83 6.77 4.29
N ASP A 8 0.80 7.47 4.77
CA ASP A 8 -0.12 8.24 3.95
C ASP A 8 0.59 9.23 3.03
N VAL A 9 1.49 10.06 3.59
CA VAL A 9 2.22 11.05 2.80
C VAL A 9 2.98 10.38 1.66
N ARG A 10 3.65 9.25 1.93
CA ARG A 10 4.40 8.52 0.89
C ARG A 10 3.51 7.85 -0.14
N LEU A 11 2.34 7.34 0.26
CA LEU A 11 1.34 6.80 -0.66
C LEU A 11 0.83 7.92 -1.59
N TYR A 12 0.50 9.08 -1.03
CA TYR A 12 0.11 10.26 -1.80
C TYR A 12 1.20 10.73 -2.77
N GLU A 13 2.47 10.74 -2.36
CA GLU A 13 3.60 11.10 -3.22
C GLU A 13 3.73 10.15 -4.42
N VAL A 14 3.63 8.84 -4.19
CA VAL A 14 3.67 7.82 -5.25
C VAL A 14 2.48 7.99 -6.22
N LEU A 15 1.30 8.33 -5.69
CA LEU A 15 0.07 8.48 -6.48
C LEU A 15 -0.05 9.84 -7.19
N ALA A 16 0.73 10.85 -6.80
CA ALA A 16 0.66 12.19 -7.38
C ALA A 16 0.87 12.19 -8.91
N GLY A 17 1.67 11.25 -9.43
CA GLY A 17 1.92 11.08 -10.86
C GLY A 17 0.88 10.23 -11.61
N ALA A 18 0.02 9.48 -10.90
CA ALA A 18 -0.80 8.42 -11.49
C ALA A 18 -2.10 8.90 -12.16
N ARG A 19 -2.43 10.21 -12.10
CA ARG A 19 -3.66 10.83 -12.65
C ARG A 19 -4.96 10.08 -12.32
N LEU A 20 -5.03 9.46 -11.13
CA LEU A 20 -6.24 8.81 -10.66
C LEU A 20 -7.33 9.84 -10.29
N PRO A 21 -8.63 9.50 -10.48
CA PRO A 21 -9.73 10.15 -9.81
C PRO A 21 -9.52 10.18 -8.29
N ALA A 22 -10.00 11.22 -7.61
CA ALA A 22 -9.81 11.37 -6.17
C ALA A 22 -10.34 10.14 -5.39
N ALA A 23 -11.56 9.68 -5.71
CA ALA A 23 -12.14 8.51 -5.05
C ALA A 23 -11.32 7.23 -5.24
N GLU A 24 -10.75 6.99 -6.43
CA GLU A 24 -9.89 5.81 -6.68
C GLU A 24 -8.56 5.92 -5.92
N ARG A 25 -8.00 7.13 -5.83
CA ARG A 25 -6.81 7.39 -5.01
C ARG A 25 -7.05 7.09 -3.54
N ASP A 26 -8.15 7.57 -2.98
CA ASP A 26 -8.50 7.36 -1.58
C ASP A 26 -8.69 5.86 -1.28
N GLN A 27 -9.38 5.13 -2.17
CA GLN A 27 -9.54 3.68 -2.05
C GLN A 27 -8.20 2.92 -2.10
N VAL A 28 -7.26 3.35 -2.95
CA VAL A 28 -5.91 2.76 -3.02
C VAL A 28 -5.15 2.98 -1.70
N ILE A 29 -5.29 4.16 -1.10
CA ILE A 29 -4.66 4.49 0.18
C ILE A 29 -5.27 3.63 1.29
N ASP A 30 -6.60 3.62 1.42
CA ASP A 30 -7.33 2.84 2.42
C ASP A 30 -6.95 1.34 2.33
N LEU A 31 -6.82 0.80 1.12
CA LEU A 31 -6.39 -0.58 0.89
C LEU A 31 -4.96 -0.82 1.39
N CYS A 32 -4.03 0.10 1.07
CA CYS A 32 -2.65 -0.01 1.51
C CYS A 32 -2.54 0.03 3.03
N GLU A 33 -3.22 0.98 3.67
CA GLU A 33 -3.27 1.08 5.14
C GLU A 33 -3.90 -0.17 5.77
N TYR A 34 -5.00 -0.65 5.21
CA TYR A 34 -5.67 -1.86 5.68
C TYR A 34 -4.73 -3.07 5.65
N VAL A 35 -4.01 -3.31 4.55
CA VAL A 35 -3.08 -4.45 4.45
C VAL A 35 -1.91 -4.27 5.44
N VAL A 36 -1.38 -3.05 5.59
CA VAL A 36 -0.29 -2.77 6.54
C VAL A 36 -0.73 -2.99 7.98
N GLY A 37 -1.97 -2.63 8.34
CA GLY A 37 -2.53 -2.90 9.66
C GLY A 37 -2.83 -4.38 9.91
N LEU A 38 -3.37 -5.07 8.90
CA LEU A 38 -3.85 -6.45 9.04
C LEU A 38 -2.72 -7.48 9.07
N VAL A 39 -1.76 -7.42 8.15
CA VAL A 39 -0.77 -8.50 7.96
C VAL A 39 0.03 -8.81 9.25
N PRO A 40 0.48 -7.82 10.06
CA PRO A 40 1.12 -8.08 11.34
C PRO A 40 0.26 -8.90 12.33
N GLU A 41 -1.07 -8.81 12.25
CA GLU A 41 -1.99 -9.51 13.16
C GLU A 41 -2.22 -10.98 12.80
N LEU A 42 -1.84 -11.41 11.58
CA LEU A 42 -2.13 -12.74 11.05
C LEU A 42 -1.07 -13.80 11.36
N ASP A 43 0.02 -13.44 12.04
CA ASP A 43 1.17 -14.32 12.36
C ASP A 43 1.68 -15.16 11.17
N LEU A 44 1.68 -14.54 9.98
CA LEU A 44 2.04 -15.22 8.74
C LEU A 44 3.57 -15.28 8.54
N PRO A 45 4.09 -16.38 7.95
CA PRO A 45 5.49 -16.44 7.58
C PRO A 45 5.82 -15.39 6.52
N HIS A 46 6.99 -14.75 6.65
CA HIS A 46 7.49 -13.73 5.71
C HIS A 46 6.53 -12.54 5.49
N PRO A 47 6.20 -11.75 6.54
CA PRO A 47 5.15 -10.73 6.50
C PRO A 47 5.37 -9.68 5.39
N GLY A 48 6.61 -9.33 5.06
CA GLY A 48 6.90 -8.44 3.93
C GLY A 48 6.50 -9.01 2.56
N ARG A 49 6.81 -10.30 2.29
CA ARG A 49 6.41 -10.95 1.04
C ARG A 49 4.89 -11.09 0.96
N THR A 50 4.26 -11.49 2.06
CA THR A 50 2.81 -11.59 2.19
C THR A 50 2.14 -10.25 1.88
N THR A 51 2.61 -9.17 2.50
CA THR A 51 2.13 -7.80 2.26
C THR A 51 2.25 -7.43 0.79
N ARG A 52 3.44 -7.62 0.21
CA ARG A 52 3.69 -7.28 -1.20
C ARG A 52 2.74 -8.03 -2.14
N SER A 53 2.57 -9.33 -1.94
CA SER A 53 1.67 -10.16 -2.74
C SER A 53 0.20 -9.76 -2.57
N ALA A 54 -0.23 -9.50 -1.34
CA ALA A 54 -1.60 -9.07 -1.05
C ALA A 54 -1.93 -7.73 -1.72
N VAL A 55 -1.06 -6.72 -1.58
CA VAL A 55 -1.26 -5.41 -2.22
C VAL A 55 -1.29 -5.54 -3.74
N HIS A 56 -0.41 -6.34 -4.34
CA HIS A 56 -0.47 -6.57 -5.79
C HIS A 56 -1.79 -7.18 -6.24
N LEU A 57 -2.27 -8.22 -5.55
CA LEU A 57 -3.52 -8.90 -5.89
C LEU A 57 -4.72 -7.96 -5.76
N LEU A 58 -4.81 -7.22 -4.64
CA LEU A 58 -5.96 -6.36 -4.37
C LEU A 58 -5.97 -5.11 -5.26
N LEU A 59 -4.80 -4.54 -5.60
CA LEU A 59 -4.72 -3.41 -6.54
C LEU A 59 -5.02 -3.81 -7.98
N ASP A 60 -4.77 -5.06 -8.37
CA ASP A 60 -5.12 -5.53 -9.71
C ASP A 60 -6.64 -5.61 -9.91
N ASP A 61 -7.40 -5.85 -8.83
CA ASP A 61 -8.86 -5.84 -8.84
C ASP A 61 -9.42 -4.41 -8.73
N LEU A 62 -8.90 -3.60 -7.80
CA LEU A 62 -9.42 -2.28 -7.48
C LEU A 62 -9.02 -1.18 -8.48
N ALA A 63 -7.76 -1.19 -8.93
CA ALA A 63 -7.16 -0.09 -9.70
C ALA A 63 -6.46 -0.64 -10.96
N THR A 64 -7.25 -1.27 -11.83
CA THR A 64 -6.78 -1.90 -13.08
C THR A 64 -6.04 -0.91 -14.00
N SER A 65 -6.37 0.38 -13.92
CA SER A 65 -5.78 1.45 -14.72
C SER A 65 -4.42 1.94 -14.22
N LEU A 66 -4.03 1.54 -13.00
CA LEU A 66 -2.80 1.97 -12.36
C LEU A 66 -1.58 1.45 -13.11
N ASP A 67 -0.62 2.34 -13.39
CA ASP A 67 0.65 1.95 -14.01
C ASP A 67 1.36 0.86 -13.19
N VAL A 68 1.93 -0.12 -13.89
CA VAL A 68 2.56 -1.30 -13.26
C VAL A 68 3.72 -0.92 -12.32
N ARG A 69 4.43 0.17 -12.60
CA ARG A 69 5.51 0.66 -11.74
C ARG A 69 4.93 1.27 -10.48
N VAL A 70 3.91 2.13 -10.61
CA VAL A 70 3.20 2.72 -9.46
C VAL A 70 2.65 1.61 -8.56
N ARG A 71 2.02 0.58 -9.14
CA ARG A 71 1.55 -0.59 -8.37
C ARG A 71 2.67 -1.30 -7.61
N SER A 72 3.81 -1.49 -8.27
CA SER A 72 4.98 -2.13 -7.66
C SER A 72 5.61 -1.30 -6.55
N ASP A 73 5.60 0.03 -6.70
CA ASP A 73 6.11 0.97 -5.72
C ASP A 73 5.22 1.01 -4.49
N LEU A 74 3.88 1.04 -4.65
CA LEU A 74 2.93 0.92 -3.55
C LEU A 74 3.08 -0.39 -2.78
N ALA A 75 3.17 -1.52 -3.48
CA ALA A 75 3.36 -2.83 -2.85
C ALA A 75 4.70 -2.91 -2.08
N ARG A 76 5.75 -2.28 -2.62
CA ARG A 76 7.06 -2.18 -1.95
C ARG A 76 7.00 -1.27 -0.73
N LEU A 77 6.26 -0.16 -0.80
CA LEU A 77 6.09 0.76 0.31
C LEU A 77 5.40 0.06 1.49
N CYS A 78 4.31 -0.65 1.22
CA CYS A 78 3.57 -1.42 2.23
C CYS A 78 4.43 -2.53 2.84
N GLU A 79 5.19 -3.26 2.01
CA GLU A 79 6.15 -4.27 2.48
C GLU A 79 7.16 -3.67 3.48
N VAL A 80 7.71 -2.49 3.15
CA VAL A 80 8.67 -1.79 4.02
C VAL A 80 8.00 -1.34 5.31
N ALA A 81 6.76 -0.82 5.24
CA ALA A 81 5.98 -0.41 6.40
C ALA A 81 5.81 -1.56 7.40
N VAL A 82 5.43 -2.74 6.91
CA VAL A 82 5.23 -3.94 7.74
C VAL A 82 6.54 -4.48 8.31
N VAL A 83 7.63 -4.47 7.53
CA VAL A 83 8.90 -5.07 7.96
C VAL A 83 9.72 -4.17 8.88
N ARG A 84 9.72 -2.86 8.62
CA ARG A 84 10.61 -1.92 9.31
C ARG A 84 9.89 -0.99 10.27
N GLY A 85 8.57 -0.89 10.19
CA GLY A 85 7.85 0.25 10.72
C GLY A 85 8.10 1.49 9.86
N LEU A 86 7.03 2.18 9.49
CA LEU A 86 7.12 3.58 9.05
C LEU A 86 6.43 4.40 10.13
N ASP A 87 7.22 5.18 10.87
CA ASP A 87 6.78 6.10 11.94
C ASP A 87 6.34 7.45 11.40
#